data_AF-A0A5B0FM04-F1
#
_entry.id   AF-A0A5B0FM04-F1
#
_cell.length_a   1.000
_cell.length_b   1.000
_cell.length_c   1.000
_cell.angle_alpha   90.00
_cell.angle_beta   90.00
_cell.angle_gamma   90.00
#
_symmetry.space_group_name_H-M   'P 1'
#
loop_
_entity.id
_entity.type
_entity.pdbx_description
1 polymer ?
#
loop_
_entity_poly.entity_id
_entity_poly.type
_entity_poly.pdbx_seq_one_letter_code
_entity_poly.pdbx_strand_id
1 'polypeptide(L)'
;MPRQFYYFAIFLFVILILQEILITAMLTAGGRSIYTLDSFVPYFILVSVTQALAVVIQLLYCYGRQYIWPFRAGWLCIISLSVHTAVVYEILINQNLERWYYYSYCAVSAANLLLGLSLVVSKSRAHFWLKWIGITSICVHTAQIALLTWYTVFADFQMKAVLSQAGFVLSWLMVAVTGLWIMHFIGQAKADKSSGSLSRLSMSSFVFILVVLSWFSVSQGTDFYMESSAPLPVRNVSATERTLAERFEPHLFVSRDGEKLPYRLMKPLDYDSTRKYPIVLCLHHGGVHGRDNAAQVQGSYAPVLANYDNRRNHPAFLLVPQCEVGAGWMDPEVDAAVMELMASLEKQYNIDTLRRYVLGESGGGYGSWHFIGNHPGMFAAAIPVCGGGEEELAQNMADVSIWAFHGTNDELVPVSYSRKMVNALRKAGSKPRYTEFPGADHYIGKQVADTPGIWDWLFMQKRKD
;
A
#
# COMPACT_ATOMS: atom_id res chain seq x y z
N MET A 1 -28.38 0.57 34.80
CA MET A 1 -26.91 0.74 34.79
C MET A 1 -26.56 1.94 35.63
N PRO A 2 -25.52 1.90 36.48
CA PRO A 2 -25.12 3.02 37.31
C PRO A 2 -24.49 4.15 36.47
N ARG A 3 -24.58 5.40 36.94
CA ARG A 3 -24.02 6.57 36.25
C ARG A 3 -22.53 6.43 35.87
N GLN A 4 -21.76 5.74 36.71
CA GLN A 4 -20.33 5.47 36.48
C GLN A 4 -20.07 4.59 35.25
N PHE A 5 -20.98 3.66 34.91
CA PHE A 5 -20.89 2.88 33.68
C PHE A 5 -20.92 3.79 32.44
N TYR A 6 -21.80 4.80 32.43
CA TYR A 6 -21.89 5.71 31.29
C TYR A 6 -20.65 6.61 31.19
N TYR A 7 -20.08 7.06 32.32
CA TYR A 7 -18.81 7.80 32.29
C TYR A 7 -17.65 6.95 31.78
N PHE A 8 -17.61 5.67 32.14
CA PHE A 8 -16.64 4.74 31.55
C PHE A 8 -16.78 4.62 30.05
N ALA A 9 -18.02 4.41 29.59
CA ALA A 9 -18.32 4.26 28.19
C ALA A 9 -17.90 5.53 27.43
N ILE A 10 -18.24 6.71 27.95
CA ILE A 10 -17.81 7.99 27.37
C ILE A 10 -16.29 8.05 27.27
N PHE A 11 -15.56 7.77 28.36
CA PHE A 11 -14.10 7.79 28.35
C PHE A 11 -13.52 6.83 27.31
N LEU A 12 -13.98 5.59 27.28
CA LEU A 12 -13.46 4.56 26.38
C LEU A 12 -13.69 4.94 24.91
N PHE A 13 -14.88 5.45 24.58
CA PHE A 13 -15.19 5.91 23.23
C PHE A 13 -14.45 7.21 22.85
N VAL A 14 -14.12 8.07 23.82
CA VAL A 14 -13.24 9.23 23.59
C VAL A 14 -11.80 8.77 23.30
N ILE A 15 -11.29 7.77 24.00
CA ILE A 15 -9.97 7.20 23.66
C ILE A 15 -10.01 6.57 22.26
N LEU A 16 -11.04 5.76 21.97
CA LEU A 16 -11.19 5.13 20.66
C LEU A 16 -11.27 6.15 19.53
N ILE A 17 -12.10 7.20 19.66
CA ILE A 17 -12.23 8.19 18.59
C ILE A 17 -10.92 8.95 18.36
N LEU A 18 -10.16 9.26 19.41
CA LEU A 18 -8.84 9.90 19.26
C LEU A 18 -7.85 8.98 18.55
N GLN A 19 -7.87 7.68 18.86
CA GLN A 19 -7.05 6.70 18.18
C GLN A 19 -7.44 6.54 16.69
N GLU A 20 -8.74 6.44 16.41
CA GLU A 20 -9.27 6.33 15.04
C GLU A 20 -8.96 7.60 14.22
N ILE A 21 -9.03 8.79 14.82
CA ILE A 21 -8.63 10.06 14.18
C ILE A 21 -7.15 10.02 13.83
N LEU A 22 -6.28 9.62 14.77
CA LEU A 22 -4.84 9.60 14.51
C LEU A 22 -4.48 8.64 13.38
N ILE A 23 -4.94 7.38 13.42
CA ILE A 23 -4.64 6.41 12.35
C ILE A 23 -5.22 6.85 11.00
N THR A 24 -6.44 7.41 10.99
CA THR A 24 -7.08 7.88 9.74
C THR A 24 -6.34 9.08 9.17
N ALA A 25 -5.92 10.04 10.01
CA ALA A 25 -5.16 11.20 9.58
C ALA A 25 -3.80 10.81 9.03
N MET A 26 -3.06 9.91 9.71
CA MET A 26 -1.76 9.44 9.24
C MET A 26 -1.89 8.65 7.93
N LEU A 27 -2.88 7.77 7.80
CA LEU A 27 -3.13 7.05 6.54
C LEU A 27 -3.52 7.99 5.39
N THR A 28 -4.29 9.03 5.67
CA THR A 28 -4.66 10.04 4.65
C THR A 28 -3.45 10.85 4.20
N ALA A 29 -2.51 11.15 5.12
CA ALA A 29 -1.34 11.98 4.84
C ALA A 29 -0.15 11.19 4.25
N GLY A 30 0.17 10.03 4.82
CA GLY A 30 1.31 9.19 4.45
C GLY A 30 0.99 8.04 3.49
N GLY A 31 -0.30 7.83 3.17
CA GLY A 31 -0.72 6.76 2.27
C GLY A 31 -0.38 5.37 2.81
N ARG A 32 0.05 4.48 1.91
CA ARG A 32 0.36 3.07 2.27
C ARG A 32 1.71 2.90 2.98
N SER A 33 2.60 3.89 2.92
CA SER A 33 3.90 3.84 3.62
C SER A 33 3.74 3.73 5.15
N ILE A 34 2.59 4.15 5.68
CA ILE A 34 2.27 4.03 7.11
C ILE A 34 2.29 2.57 7.60
N TYR A 35 1.95 1.60 6.74
CA TYR A 35 1.94 0.18 7.11
C TYR A 35 3.35 -0.40 7.33
N THR A 36 4.40 0.29 6.86
CA THR A 36 5.79 -0.16 6.99
C THR A 36 6.50 0.43 8.21
N LEU A 37 5.83 1.26 9.00
CA LEU A 37 6.41 1.86 10.20
C LEU A 37 6.50 0.84 11.34
N ASP A 38 7.59 0.88 12.11
CA ASP A 38 7.83 -0.04 13.22
C ASP A 38 6.75 0.13 14.31
N SER A 39 6.31 1.37 14.52
CA SER A 39 5.22 1.72 15.46
C SER A 39 3.82 1.35 14.98
N PHE A 40 3.63 1.00 13.70
CA PHE A 40 2.29 0.74 13.16
C PHE A 40 1.63 -0.49 13.80
N VAL A 41 2.34 -1.62 13.88
CA VAL A 41 1.77 -2.86 14.42
C VAL A 41 1.37 -2.71 15.90
N PRO A 42 2.24 -2.21 16.81
CA PRO A 42 1.85 -1.96 18.20
C PRO A 42 0.63 -1.04 18.32
N TYR A 43 0.59 0.03 17.52
CA TYR A 43 -0.51 0.98 17.53
C TYR A 43 -1.82 0.35 17.01
N PHE A 44 -1.77 -0.39 15.90
CA PHE A 44 -2.92 -1.10 15.34
C PHE A 44 -3.51 -2.11 16.32
N ILE A 45 -2.68 -2.85 17.04
CA ILE A 45 -3.13 -3.79 18.08
C ILE A 45 -3.80 -3.02 19.22
N LEU A 46 -3.24 -1.91 19.68
CA LEU A 46 -3.84 -1.06 20.72
C LEU A 46 -5.23 -0.54 20.32
N VAL A 47 -5.38 -0.05 19.08
CA VAL A 47 -6.69 0.38 18.55
C VAL A 47 -7.68 -0.79 18.51
N SER A 48 -7.24 -1.96 18.01
CA SER A 48 -8.07 -3.17 17.95
C SER A 48 -8.57 -3.63 19.32
N VAL A 49 -7.70 -3.61 20.34
CA VAL A 49 -8.07 -3.92 21.73
C VAL A 49 -9.07 -2.90 22.26
N THR A 50 -8.82 -1.61 22.04
CA THR A 50 -9.71 -0.53 22.49
C THR A 50 -11.10 -0.66 21.85
N GLN A 51 -11.15 -0.98 20.55
CA GLN A 51 -12.39 -1.23 19.82
C GLN A 51 -13.13 -2.46 20.35
N ALA A 52 -12.44 -3.57 20.62
CA ALA A 52 -13.04 -4.75 21.23
C ALA A 52 -13.67 -4.44 22.60
N LEU A 53 -12.96 -3.67 23.45
CA LEU A 53 -13.50 -3.20 24.74
C LEU A 53 -14.74 -2.32 24.55
N ALA A 54 -14.74 -1.45 23.54
CA ALA A 54 -15.89 -0.59 23.23
C ALA A 54 -17.12 -1.44 22.85
N VAL A 55 -16.94 -2.49 22.04
CA VAL A 55 -18.03 -3.44 21.70
C VAL A 55 -18.51 -4.20 22.94
N VAL A 56 -17.62 -4.60 23.85
CA VAL A 56 -18.01 -5.20 25.14
C VAL A 56 -18.90 -4.25 25.96
N ILE A 57 -18.58 -2.95 26.00
CA ILE A 57 -19.43 -1.95 26.65
C ILE A 57 -20.80 -1.83 25.99
N GLN A 58 -20.86 -1.86 24.65
CA GLN A 58 -22.14 -1.91 23.94
C GLN A 58 -22.94 -3.17 24.28
N LEU A 59 -22.29 -4.34 24.38
CA LEU A 59 -22.93 -5.60 24.77
C LEU A 59 -23.50 -5.54 26.19
N LEU A 60 -22.71 -5.07 27.16
CA LEU A 60 -23.16 -4.92 28.54
C LEU A 60 -24.35 -3.96 28.63
N TYR A 61 -24.29 -2.85 27.90
CA TYR A 61 -25.41 -1.90 27.80
C TYR A 61 -26.66 -2.56 27.22
N CYS A 62 -26.54 -3.25 26.09
CA CYS A 62 -27.66 -3.93 25.43
C CYS A 62 -28.25 -5.03 26.31
N TYR A 63 -27.42 -5.80 27.01
CA TYR A 63 -27.86 -6.81 27.96
C TYR A 63 -28.66 -6.17 29.11
N GLY A 64 -28.13 -5.12 29.74
CA GLY A 64 -28.81 -4.42 30.83
C GLY A 64 -30.11 -3.72 30.42
N ARG A 65 -30.25 -3.37 29.14
CA ARG A 65 -31.47 -2.81 28.55
C ARG A 65 -32.39 -3.86 27.92
N GLN A 66 -32.02 -5.13 27.97
CA GLN A 66 -32.74 -6.25 27.35
C GLN A 66 -32.92 -6.10 25.82
N TYR A 67 -31.96 -5.47 25.15
CA TYR A 67 -31.91 -5.35 23.68
C TYR A 67 -31.25 -6.60 23.08
N ILE A 68 -32.02 -7.68 22.97
CA ILE A 68 -31.51 -9.01 22.57
C ILE A 68 -30.88 -9.04 21.17
N TRP A 69 -31.43 -8.31 20.20
CA TRP A 69 -30.94 -8.32 18.82
C TRP A 69 -29.60 -7.57 18.68
N PRO A 70 -29.47 -6.32 19.17
CA PRO A 70 -28.17 -5.66 19.28
C PRO A 70 -27.13 -6.44 20.10
N PHE A 71 -27.55 -7.10 21.18
CA PHE A 71 -26.66 -7.95 21.97
C PHE A 71 -26.09 -9.12 21.16
N ARG A 72 -26.91 -9.82 20.37
CA ARG A 72 -26.42 -10.91 19.52
C ARG A 72 -25.53 -10.41 18.39
N ALA A 73 -25.90 -9.31 17.75
CA ALA A 73 -25.09 -8.70 16.69
C ALA A 73 -23.72 -8.24 17.21
N GLY A 74 -23.64 -7.69 18.43
CA GLY A 74 -22.38 -7.28 19.03
C GLY A 74 -21.38 -8.45 19.24
N TRP A 75 -21.84 -9.67 19.50
CA TRP A 75 -20.96 -10.84 19.56
C TRP A 75 -20.32 -11.16 18.20
N LEU A 76 -21.09 -11.02 17.11
CA LEU A 76 -20.55 -11.15 15.75
C LEU A 76 -19.51 -10.07 15.46
N CYS A 77 -19.72 -8.84 15.93
CA CYS A 77 -18.72 -7.78 15.81
C CYS A 77 -17.40 -8.14 16.50
N ILE A 78 -17.45 -8.66 17.74
CA ILE A 78 -16.24 -9.09 18.47
C ILE A 78 -15.51 -10.19 17.70
N ILE A 79 -16.21 -11.26 17.31
CA ILE A 79 -15.60 -12.40 16.62
C ILE A 79 -14.95 -11.94 15.31
N SER A 80 -15.68 -11.16 14.50
CA SER A 80 -15.18 -10.70 13.20
C SER A 80 -13.99 -9.76 13.37
N LEU A 81 -14.02 -8.87 14.37
CA LEU A 81 -12.91 -7.97 14.69
C LEU A 81 -11.67 -8.77 15.11
N SER A 82 -11.81 -9.73 16.03
CA SER A 82 -10.68 -10.56 16.48
C SER A 82 -10.04 -11.36 15.34
N VAL A 83 -10.85 -11.95 14.46
CA VAL A 83 -10.36 -12.66 13.28
C VAL A 83 -9.63 -11.70 12.35
N HIS A 84 -10.20 -10.53 12.07
CA HIS A 84 -9.57 -9.54 11.20
C HIS A 84 -8.24 -9.02 11.77
N THR A 85 -8.19 -8.70 13.07
CA THR A 85 -6.95 -8.31 13.74
C THR A 85 -5.87 -9.39 13.63
N ALA A 86 -6.23 -10.67 13.80
CA ALA A 86 -5.30 -11.77 13.64
C ALA A 86 -4.80 -11.91 12.19
N VAL A 87 -5.69 -11.80 11.20
CA VAL A 87 -5.31 -11.82 9.78
C VAL A 87 -4.35 -10.68 9.44
N VAL A 88 -4.65 -9.45 9.86
CA VAL A 88 -3.78 -8.29 9.61
C VAL A 88 -2.43 -8.45 10.30
N TYR A 89 -2.40 -8.98 11.53
CA TYR A 89 -1.15 -9.29 12.23
C TYR A 89 -0.28 -10.30 11.46
N GLU A 90 -0.88 -11.40 10.97
CA GLU A 90 -0.17 -12.41 10.18
C GLU A 90 0.35 -11.86 8.84
N ILE A 91 -0.39 -10.93 8.22
CA ILE A 91 0.07 -10.22 7.01
C ILE A 91 1.30 -9.36 7.32
N LEU A 92 1.24 -8.58 8.40
CA LEU A 92 2.30 -7.61 8.71
C LEU A 92 3.58 -8.28 9.24
N ILE A 93 3.46 -9.36 10.01
CA ILE A 93 4.60 -10.02 10.66
C ILE A 93 5.14 -11.20 9.84
N ASN A 94 4.26 -12.04 9.31
CA ASN A 94 4.64 -13.30 8.67
C ASN A 94 4.44 -13.28 7.15
N GLN A 95 3.96 -12.17 6.56
CA GLN A 95 3.67 -12.02 5.13
C GLN A 95 2.80 -13.17 4.58
N ASN A 96 1.84 -13.60 5.40
CA ASN A 96 0.94 -14.70 5.09
C ASN A 96 -0.51 -14.22 5.15
N LEU A 97 -1.43 -15.01 4.56
CA LEU A 97 -2.86 -14.73 4.57
C LEU A 97 -3.31 -13.44 3.87
N GLU A 98 -2.50 -12.84 2.98
CA GLU A 98 -2.87 -11.63 2.21
C GLU A 98 -4.23 -11.76 1.52
N ARG A 99 -4.51 -12.94 0.95
CA ARG A 99 -5.80 -13.25 0.31
C ARG A 99 -6.99 -13.17 1.25
N TRP A 100 -6.79 -13.32 2.56
CA TRP A 100 -7.83 -13.27 3.60
C TRP A 100 -8.14 -11.87 4.10
N TYR A 101 -7.33 -10.86 3.76
CA TYR A 101 -7.55 -9.48 4.17
C TYR A 101 -8.97 -9.00 3.81
N TYR A 102 -9.32 -9.08 2.53
CA TYR A 102 -10.60 -8.59 2.04
C TYR A 102 -11.79 -9.35 2.63
N TYR A 103 -11.68 -10.68 2.76
CA TYR A 103 -12.75 -11.49 3.35
C TYR A 103 -12.99 -11.14 4.83
N SER A 104 -11.92 -11.04 5.61
CA SER A 104 -12.02 -10.69 7.03
C SER A 104 -12.52 -9.25 7.24
N TYR A 105 -12.10 -8.31 6.41
CA TYR A 105 -12.55 -6.91 6.48
C TYR A 105 -14.03 -6.75 6.05
N CYS A 106 -14.46 -7.47 5.01
CA CYS A 106 -15.88 -7.57 4.64
C CYS A 106 -16.72 -8.19 5.77
N ALA A 107 -16.20 -9.20 6.49
CA ALA A 107 -16.89 -9.80 7.62
C ALA A 107 -17.09 -8.79 8.77
N VAL A 108 -16.08 -7.96 9.09
CA VAL A 108 -16.21 -6.86 10.06
C VAL A 108 -17.29 -5.87 9.64
N SER A 109 -17.30 -5.47 8.36
CA SER A 109 -18.31 -4.55 7.84
C SER A 109 -19.72 -5.15 7.87
N ALA A 110 -19.87 -6.43 7.52
CA ALA A 110 -21.15 -7.13 7.58
C ALA A 110 -21.67 -7.29 9.02
N ALA A 111 -20.80 -7.58 9.99
CA ALA A 111 -21.17 -7.67 11.39
C ALA A 111 -21.67 -6.32 11.92
N ASN A 112 -21.00 -5.22 11.60
CA ASN A 112 -21.43 -3.88 12.00
C ASN A 112 -22.70 -3.41 11.26
N LEU A 113 -22.90 -3.83 10.00
CA LEU A 113 -24.16 -3.63 9.27
C LEU A 113 -25.32 -4.33 10.00
N LEU A 114 -25.13 -5.58 10.44
CA LEU A 114 -26.13 -6.32 11.22
C LEU A 114 -26.41 -5.66 12.57
N LEU A 115 -25.39 -5.13 13.24
CA LEU A 115 -25.57 -4.33 14.45
C LEU A 115 -26.41 -3.08 14.16
N GLY A 116 -26.10 -2.34 13.10
CA GLY A 116 -26.88 -1.17 12.68
C GLY A 116 -28.35 -1.50 12.42
N LEU A 117 -28.61 -2.56 11.63
CA LEU A 117 -29.96 -3.07 11.38
C LEU A 117 -30.69 -3.44 12.66
N SER A 118 -30.02 -4.14 13.58
CA SER A 118 -30.61 -4.55 14.85
C SER A 118 -31.00 -3.36 15.72
N LEU A 119 -30.26 -2.25 15.65
CA LEU A 119 -30.57 -1.02 16.39
C LEU A 119 -31.81 -0.30 15.84
N VAL A 120 -32.04 -0.37 14.53
CA VAL A 120 -33.17 0.29 13.83
C VAL A 120 -34.45 -0.55 13.88
N VAL A 121 -34.35 -1.87 13.79
CA VAL A 121 -35.51 -2.77 13.69
C VAL A 121 -36.02 -3.19 15.07
N SER A 122 -35.18 -3.18 16.10
CA SER A 122 -35.56 -3.62 17.45
C SER A 122 -36.09 -2.49 18.34
N LYS A 123 -36.47 -2.84 19.58
CA LYS A 123 -36.97 -1.90 20.60
C LYS A 123 -36.00 -0.74 20.90
N SER A 124 -34.70 -0.91 20.62
CA SER A 124 -33.68 0.13 20.79
C SER A 124 -33.95 1.40 19.98
N ARG A 125 -34.66 1.31 18.84
CA ARG A 125 -34.95 2.44 17.95
C ARG A 125 -35.74 3.58 18.61
N ALA A 126 -36.39 3.30 19.74
CA ALA A 126 -37.11 4.30 20.51
C ALA A 126 -36.16 5.36 21.14
N HIS A 127 -34.87 5.04 21.28
CA HIS A 127 -33.87 6.01 21.69
C HIS A 127 -33.30 6.73 20.48
N PHE A 128 -33.44 8.07 20.48
CA PHE A 128 -33.01 8.96 19.40
C PHE A 128 -31.60 8.64 18.89
N TRP A 129 -30.61 8.58 19.77
CA TRP A 129 -29.22 8.31 19.38
C TRP A 129 -29.00 6.89 18.84
N LEU A 130 -29.63 5.86 19.42
CA LEU A 130 -29.47 4.48 18.94
C LEU A 130 -30.06 4.29 17.54
N LYS A 131 -31.18 4.97 17.24
CA LYS A 131 -31.76 4.99 15.89
C LYS A 131 -30.76 5.58 14.90
N TRP A 132 -30.17 6.73 15.21
CA TRP A 132 -29.23 7.40 14.32
C TRP A 132 -27.90 6.65 14.17
N ILE A 133 -27.35 6.08 15.25
CA ILE A 133 -26.22 5.16 15.20
C ILE A 133 -26.52 4.01 14.24
N GLY A 134 -27.71 3.42 14.34
CA GLY A 134 -28.10 2.32 13.47
C GLY A 134 -28.19 2.73 11.99
N ILE A 135 -28.86 3.85 11.69
CA ILE A 135 -28.99 4.38 10.33
C ILE A 135 -27.62 4.71 9.72
N THR A 136 -26.77 5.45 10.45
CA THR A 136 -25.44 5.81 9.94
C THR A 136 -24.56 4.58 9.75
N SER A 137 -24.58 3.63 10.69
CA SER A 137 -23.84 2.36 10.53
C SER A 137 -24.29 1.61 9.27
N ILE A 138 -25.59 1.52 9.00
CA ILE A 138 -26.11 0.87 7.78
C ILE A 138 -25.56 1.55 6.54
N CYS A 139 -25.66 2.88 6.45
CA CYS A 139 -25.19 3.62 5.28
C CYS A 139 -23.68 3.43 5.05
N VAL A 140 -22.88 3.63 6.10
CA VAL A 140 -21.42 3.63 5.98
C VAL A 140 -20.88 2.22 5.71
N HIS A 141 -21.38 1.18 6.39
CA HIS A 141 -20.93 -0.19 6.13
C HIS A 141 -21.44 -0.76 4.80
N THR A 142 -22.62 -0.35 4.32
CA THR A 142 -23.08 -0.70 2.97
C THR A 142 -22.17 -0.07 1.91
N ALA A 143 -21.85 1.21 2.07
CA ALA A 143 -20.89 1.88 1.19
C ALA A 143 -19.51 1.22 1.23
N GLN A 144 -19.05 0.77 2.41
CA GLN A 144 -17.77 0.10 2.57
C GLN A 144 -17.72 -1.23 1.82
N ILE A 145 -18.76 -2.06 1.95
CA ILE A 145 -18.86 -3.34 1.25
C ILE A 145 -18.93 -3.11 -0.27
N ALA A 146 -19.71 -2.13 -0.72
CA ALA A 146 -19.80 -1.78 -2.14
C ALA A 146 -18.44 -1.31 -2.69
N LEU A 147 -17.75 -0.42 -1.96
CA LEU A 147 -16.42 0.08 -2.33
C LEU A 147 -15.39 -1.05 -2.43
N LEU A 148 -15.35 -1.94 -1.43
CA LEU A 148 -14.42 -3.09 -1.43
C LEU A 148 -14.72 -4.07 -2.56
N THR A 149 -16.01 -4.34 -2.82
CA THR A 149 -16.42 -5.21 -3.93
C THR A 149 -15.98 -4.60 -5.26
N TRP A 150 -16.16 -3.28 -5.42
CA TRP A 150 -15.73 -2.60 -6.63
C TRP A 150 -14.21 -2.60 -6.80
N TYR A 151 -13.49 -2.32 -5.72
CA TYR A 151 -12.02 -2.34 -5.67
C TYR A 151 -11.45 -3.70 -6.06
N THR A 152 -12.08 -4.79 -5.62
CA THR A 152 -11.54 -6.15 -5.79
C THR A 152 -11.99 -6.83 -7.08
N VAL A 153 -13.21 -6.56 -7.55
CA VAL A 153 -13.82 -7.28 -8.68
C VAL A 153 -13.76 -6.50 -9.97
N PHE A 154 -13.93 -5.18 -9.92
CA PHE A 154 -14.15 -4.35 -11.12
C PHE A 154 -13.05 -3.33 -11.38
N ALA A 155 -12.21 -3.02 -10.39
CA ALA A 155 -11.21 -1.96 -10.51
C ALA A 155 -9.98 -2.39 -11.31
N ASP A 156 -9.75 -1.68 -12.41
CA ASP A 156 -8.42 -1.58 -13.00
C ASP A 156 -7.47 -0.79 -12.09
N PHE A 157 -6.20 -0.75 -12.45
CA PHE A 157 -5.15 -0.14 -11.66
C PHE A 157 -5.40 1.34 -11.34
N GLN A 158 -5.87 2.13 -12.31
CA GLN A 158 -6.14 3.56 -12.13
C GLN A 158 -7.38 3.78 -11.24
N MET A 159 -8.42 2.97 -11.42
CA MET A 159 -9.61 3.02 -10.58
C MET A 159 -9.33 2.60 -9.14
N LYS A 160 -8.37 1.68 -8.89
CA LYS A 160 -7.92 1.34 -7.53
C LYS A 160 -7.39 2.56 -6.76
N ALA A 161 -6.74 3.52 -7.43
CA ALA A 161 -6.28 4.76 -6.82
C ALA A 161 -7.46 5.59 -6.28
N VAL A 162 -8.42 5.86 -7.17
CA VAL A 162 -9.63 6.65 -6.86
C VAL A 162 -10.44 5.99 -5.75
N LEU A 163 -10.62 4.68 -5.81
CA LEU A 163 -11.35 3.92 -4.79
C LEU A 163 -10.61 3.89 -3.45
N SER A 164 -9.27 3.86 -3.44
CA SER A 164 -8.48 3.98 -2.22
C SER A 164 -8.72 5.33 -1.55
N GLN A 165 -8.75 6.42 -2.33
CA GLN A 165 -9.05 7.76 -1.81
C GLN A 165 -10.48 7.87 -1.27
N ALA A 166 -11.46 7.33 -1.99
CA ALA A 166 -12.83 7.23 -1.50
C ALA A 166 -12.93 6.42 -0.20
N GLY A 167 -12.11 5.37 -0.06
CA GLY A 167 -11.95 4.60 1.16
C GLY A 167 -11.46 5.45 2.34
N PHE A 168 -10.46 6.31 2.15
CA PHE A 168 -10.00 7.22 3.20
C PHE A 168 -11.09 8.21 3.64
N VAL A 169 -11.87 8.76 2.71
CA VAL A 169 -13.02 9.62 3.04
C VAL A 169 -14.07 8.84 3.84
N LEU A 170 -14.34 7.59 3.46
CA LEU A 170 -15.29 6.74 4.15
C LEU A 170 -14.84 6.38 5.57
N SER A 171 -13.54 6.23 5.82
CA SER A 171 -12.98 6.03 7.17
C SER A 171 -13.33 7.18 8.13
N TRP A 172 -13.34 8.43 7.65
CA TRP A 172 -13.79 9.57 8.47
C TRP A 172 -15.27 9.50 8.86
N LEU A 173 -16.12 8.89 8.01
CA LEU A 173 -17.52 8.65 8.36
C LEU A 173 -17.65 7.55 9.42
N MET A 174 -16.76 6.55 9.45
CA MET A 174 -16.71 5.55 10.52
C MET A 174 -16.38 6.19 11.87
N VAL A 175 -15.40 7.10 11.92
CA VAL A 175 -15.07 7.89 13.12
C VAL A 175 -16.31 8.64 13.65
N ALA A 176 -17.11 9.21 12.75
CA ALA A 176 -18.34 9.91 13.12
C ALA A 176 -19.38 8.98 13.78
N VAL A 177 -19.48 7.71 13.36
CA VAL A 177 -20.34 6.71 14.00
C VAL A 177 -19.91 6.46 15.45
N THR A 178 -18.60 6.36 15.72
CA THR A 178 -18.04 6.26 17.07
C THR A 178 -18.44 7.47 17.93
N GLY A 179 -18.41 8.68 17.36
CA GLY A 179 -18.86 9.91 18.04
C GLY A 179 -20.33 9.89 18.47
N LEU A 180 -21.23 9.26 17.70
CA LEU A 180 -22.64 9.15 18.07
C LEU A 180 -22.88 8.30 19.33
N TRP A 181 -22.03 7.31 19.58
CA TRP A 181 -22.07 6.54 20.83
C TRP A 181 -21.72 7.40 22.05
N ILE A 182 -20.75 8.31 21.93
CA ILE A 182 -20.42 9.29 22.98
C ILE A 182 -21.66 10.13 23.30
N MET A 183 -22.34 10.66 22.28
CA MET A 183 -23.56 11.45 22.44
C MET A 183 -24.69 10.65 23.10
N HIS A 184 -24.83 9.38 22.74
CA HIS A 184 -25.77 8.47 23.37
C HIS A 184 -25.51 8.36 24.88
N PHE A 185 -24.27 8.02 25.28
CA PHE A 185 -23.93 7.81 26.68
C PHE A 185 -23.93 9.09 27.51
N ILE A 186 -23.60 10.25 26.94
CA ILE A 186 -23.80 11.56 27.60
C ILE A 186 -25.29 11.76 27.93
N GLY A 187 -26.17 11.45 26.97
CA GLY A 187 -27.61 11.52 27.17
C GLY A 187 -28.08 10.59 28.29
N GLN A 188 -27.59 9.35 28.33
CA GLN A 188 -27.91 8.39 29.39
C GLN A 188 -27.40 8.85 30.76
N ALA A 189 -26.16 9.36 30.84
CA ALA A 189 -25.56 9.85 32.08
C ALA A 189 -26.31 11.05 32.67
N LYS A 190 -26.87 11.92 31.82
CA LYS A 190 -27.70 13.07 32.24
C LYS A 190 -29.10 12.65 32.69
N ALA A 191 -29.67 11.62 32.06
CA ALA A 191 -31.01 11.14 32.37
C ALA A 191 -31.06 10.28 33.65
N ASP A 192 -29.94 9.67 34.03
CA ASP A 192 -29.85 8.82 35.23
C ASP A 192 -29.76 9.67 36.52
N LYS A 193 -30.81 9.60 37.33
CA LYS A 193 -30.91 10.26 38.63
C LYS A 193 -30.48 9.37 39.80
N SER A 194 -30.06 8.13 39.55
CA SER A 194 -29.70 7.19 40.61
C SER A 194 -28.34 7.54 41.25
N SER A 195 -28.27 7.46 42.58
CA SER A 195 -27.09 7.75 43.41
C SER A 195 -26.29 6.50 43.78
N GLY A 196 -26.40 5.43 42.99
CA GLY A 196 -25.68 4.18 43.27
C GLY A 196 -24.16 4.38 43.12
N SER A 197 -23.43 4.26 44.23
CA SER A 197 -21.97 4.29 44.23
C SER A 197 -21.40 2.88 43.98
N LEU A 198 -20.43 2.77 43.07
CA LEU A 198 -19.57 1.59 42.99
C LEU A 198 -18.85 1.35 44.32
N SER A 199 -18.61 0.08 44.65
CA SER A 199 -17.75 -0.28 45.78
C SER A 199 -16.34 0.30 45.62
N ARG A 200 -15.62 0.55 46.71
CA ARG A 200 -14.23 1.08 46.66
C ARG A 200 -13.29 0.22 45.81
N LEU A 201 -13.44 -1.11 45.86
CA LEU A 201 -12.63 -2.07 45.09
C LEU A 201 -12.90 -2.00 43.58
N SER A 202 -14.16 -1.75 43.19
CA SER A 202 -14.51 -1.49 41.79
C SER A 202 -14.05 -0.11 41.31
N MET A 203 -13.96 0.88 42.20
CA MET A 203 -13.48 2.23 41.86
C MET A 203 -11.97 2.28 41.62
N SER A 204 -11.17 1.56 42.42
CA SER A 204 -9.71 1.48 42.20
C SER A 204 -9.36 0.74 40.91
N SER A 205 -10.04 -0.38 40.64
CA SER A 205 -9.89 -1.14 39.38
C SER A 205 -10.28 -0.29 38.18
N PHE A 206 -11.33 0.52 38.32
CA PHE A 206 -11.79 1.46 37.32
C PHE A 206 -10.73 2.51 36.98
N VAL A 207 -10.24 3.23 37.99
CA VAL A 207 -9.20 4.26 37.82
C VAL A 207 -7.92 3.65 37.23
N PHE A 208 -7.54 2.44 37.67
CA PHE A 208 -6.39 1.74 37.11
C PHE A 208 -6.53 1.49 35.60
N ILE A 209 -7.67 0.97 35.14
CA ILE A 209 -7.92 0.74 33.70
C ILE A 209 -7.86 2.05 32.92
N LEU A 210 -8.45 3.14 33.45
CA LEU A 210 -8.38 4.47 32.82
C LEU A 210 -6.94 4.93 32.63
N VAL A 211 -6.14 4.88 33.70
CA VAL A 211 -4.75 5.35 33.69
C VAL A 211 -3.90 4.52 32.74
N VAL A 212 -4.01 3.19 32.80
CA VAL A 212 -3.24 2.28 31.95
C VAL A 212 -3.61 2.49 30.48
N LEU A 213 -4.90 2.52 30.14
CA LEU A 213 -5.33 2.68 28.75
C LEU A 213 -4.95 4.07 28.20
N SER A 214 -5.09 5.13 28.99
CA SER A 214 -4.63 6.46 28.61
C SER A 214 -3.11 6.51 28.39
N TRP A 215 -2.33 5.93 29.29
CA TRP A 215 -0.88 5.88 29.18
C TRP A 215 -0.44 5.18 27.89
N PHE A 216 -0.95 3.98 27.62
CA PHE A 216 -0.65 3.25 26.39
C PHE A 216 -1.10 4.02 25.15
N SER A 217 -2.28 4.63 25.17
CA SER A 217 -2.80 5.44 24.04
C SER A 217 -1.92 6.64 23.73
N VAL A 218 -1.46 7.35 24.76
CA VAL A 218 -0.58 8.52 24.59
C VAL A 218 0.81 8.08 24.14
N SER A 219 1.41 7.09 24.79
CA SER A 219 2.76 6.60 24.46
C SER A 219 2.81 6.05 23.03
N GLN A 220 2.01 5.04 22.71
CA GLN A 220 2.04 4.42 21.39
C GLN A 220 1.54 5.38 20.30
N GLY A 221 0.57 6.25 20.61
CA GLY A 221 0.11 7.27 19.68
C GLY A 221 1.17 8.33 19.38
N THR A 222 2.00 8.69 20.37
CA THR A 222 3.10 9.62 20.18
C THR A 222 4.20 8.98 19.35
N ASP A 223 4.59 7.74 19.66
CA ASP A 223 5.59 7.01 18.86
C ASP A 223 5.15 6.90 17.40
N PHE A 224 3.89 6.49 17.19
CA PHE A 224 3.30 6.39 15.86
C PHE A 224 3.23 7.72 15.11
N TYR A 225 2.80 8.80 15.78
CA TYR A 225 2.77 10.14 15.18
C TYR A 225 4.17 10.64 14.83
N MET A 226 5.14 10.47 15.73
CA MET A 226 6.51 10.95 15.54
C MET A 226 7.20 10.22 14.40
N GLU A 227 7.01 8.91 14.29
CA GLU A 227 7.56 8.13 13.16
C GLU A 227 6.86 8.49 11.84
N SER A 228 5.53 8.61 11.84
CA SER A 228 4.74 8.96 10.65
C SER A 228 5.02 10.37 10.13
N SER A 229 5.36 11.31 11.02
CA SER A 229 5.66 12.70 10.67
C SER A 229 7.16 12.99 10.55
N ALA A 230 8.01 11.98 10.76
CA ALA A 230 9.44 12.13 10.61
C ALA A 230 9.76 12.47 9.15
N PRO A 231 10.59 13.50 8.89
CA PRO A 231 11.07 13.73 7.54
C PRO A 231 11.82 12.48 7.07
N LEU A 232 11.55 12.08 5.83
CA LEU A 232 12.21 10.94 5.21
C LEU A 232 13.73 11.11 5.35
N PRO A 233 14.47 10.05 5.73
CA PRO A 233 15.89 10.15 5.95
C PRO A 233 16.58 10.67 4.69
N VAL A 234 17.28 11.80 4.81
CA VAL A 234 18.04 12.37 3.70
C VAL A 234 19.22 11.43 3.42
N ARG A 235 19.15 10.70 2.31
CA ARG A 235 20.27 9.87 1.85
C ARG A 235 21.46 10.78 1.55
N ASN A 236 22.58 10.53 2.23
CA ASN A 236 23.85 11.12 1.85
C ASN A 236 24.40 10.42 0.61
N VAL A 237 24.30 11.08 -0.55
CA VAL A 237 24.86 10.59 -1.81
C VAL A 237 26.39 10.63 -1.75
N SER A 238 27.02 9.48 -1.93
CA SER A 238 28.46 9.31 -1.99
C SER A 238 29.09 10.02 -3.19
N ALA A 239 30.40 10.30 -3.13
CA ALA A 239 31.13 10.89 -4.26
C ALA A 239 31.03 10.02 -5.53
N THR A 240 31.10 8.69 -5.37
CA THR A 240 30.99 7.72 -6.47
C THR A 240 29.64 7.80 -7.17
N GLU A 241 28.53 7.86 -6.41
CA GLU A 241 27.18 8.00 -6.97
C GLU A 241 27.04 9.31 -7.75
N ARG A 242 27.58 10.42 -7.23
CA ARG A 242 27.56 11.72 -7.92
C ARG A 242 28.32 11.66 -9.24
N THR A 243 29.56 11.20 -9.23
CA THR A 243 30.40 11.09 -10.43
C THR A 243 29.76 10.18 -11.48
N LEU A 244 29.09 9.10 -11.05
CA LEU A 244 28.38 8.23 -11.96
C LEU A 244 27.17 8.93 -12.61
N ALA A 245 26.40 9.67 -11.81
CA ALA A 245 25.24 10.42 -12.27
C ALA A 245 25.58 11.62 -13.16
N GLU A 246 26.77 12.22 -13.01
CA GLU A 246 27.26 13.33 -13.86
C GLU A 246 27.35 12.97 -15.36
N ARG A 247 27.45 11.67 -15.67
CA ARG A 247 27.41 11.18 -17.07
C ARG A 247 26.01 11.31 -17.71
N PHE A 248 24.98 11.58 -16.91
CA PHE A 248 23.58 11.67 -17.32
C PHE A 248 23.02 13.07 -17.03
N GLU A 249 22.27 13.61 -17.99
CA GLU A 249 21.63 14.93 -17.89
C GLU A 249 20.56 14.91 -16.77
N PRO A 250 20.62 15.81 -15.76
CA PRO A 250 19.62 15.92 -14.72
C PRO A 250 18.39 16.67 -15.21
N HIS A 251 17.21 16.12 -14.89
CA HIS A 251 15.94 16.76 -15.17
C HIS A 251 14.95 16.53 -14.02
N LEU A 252 13.91 17.35 -14.00
CA LEU A 252 12.73 17.18 -13.15
C LEU A 252 11.49 17.20 -14.05
N PHE A 253 10.74 16.12 -14.05
CA PHE A 253 9.43 16.07 -14.68
C PHE A 253 8.35 16.44 -13.67
N VAL A 254 7.32 17.15 -14.13
CA VAL A 254 6.11 17.41 -13.35
C VAL A 254 4.92 16.91 -14.16
N SER A 255 4.21 15.91 -13.64
CA SER A 255 3.02 15.35 -14.31
C SER A 255 1.87 16.36 -14.33
N ARG A 256 0.83 16.06 -15.10
CA ARG A 256 -0.41 16.87 -15.11
C ARG A 256 -1.05 17.01 -13.73
N ASP A 257 -0.93 15.99 -12.90
CA ASP A 257 -1.48 15.94 -11.54
C ASP A 257 -0.52 16.52 -10.49
N GLY A 258 0.63 17.05 -10.93
CA GLY A 258 1.60 17.73 -10.06
C GLY A 258 2.66 16.80 -9.44
N GLU A 259 2.68 15.52 -9.83
CA GLU A 259 3.67 14.55 -9.36
C GLU A 259 5.06 14.93 -9.88
N LYS A 260 6.04 14.95 -8.97
CA LYS A 260 7.41 15.40 -9.28
C LYS A 260 8.33 14.20 -9.40
N LEU A 261 8.82 13.95 -10.60
CA LEU A 261 9.69 12.82 -10.89
C LEU A 261 11.08 13.31 -11.33
N PRO A 262 12.06 13.38 -10.42
CA PRO A 262 13.45 13.58 -10.80
C PRO A 262 13.91 12.44 -11.71
N TYR A 263 14.64 12.76 -12.76
CA TYR A 263 15.21 11.73 -13.62
C TYR A 263 16.56 12.14 -14.20
N ARG A 264 17.30 11.12 -14.62
CA ARG A 264 18.55 11.22 -15.37
C ARG A 264 18.35 10.68 -16.77
N LEU A 265 18.86 11.39 -17.76
CA LEU A 265 18.79 10.99 -19.17
C LEU A 265 20.18 10.92 -19.78
N MET A 266 20.50 9.80 -20.41
CA MET A 266 21.68 9.70 -21.28
C MET A 266 21.25 9.46 -22.71
N LYS A 267 21.74 10.31 -23.62
CA LYS A 267 21.50 10.18 -25.06
C LYS A 267 22.39 9.07 -25.66
N PRO A 268 22.01 8.50 -26.82
CA PRO A 268 22.88 7.63 -27.59
C PRO A 268 24.26 8.23 -27.79
N LEU A 269 25.30 7.39 -27.86
CA LEU A 269 26.63 7.86 -28.25
C LEU A 269 26.55 8.47 -29.65
N ASP A 270 27.13 9.65 -29.83
CA ASP A 270 27.11 10.42 -31.08
C ASP A 270 25.68 10.62 -31.64
N TYR A 271 24.76 11.02 -30.77
CA TYR A 271 23.33 11.19 -31.09
C TYR A 271 23.10 12.06 -32.35
N ASP A 272 22.36 11.49 -33.30
CA ASP A 272 21.92 12.12 -34.54
C ASP A 272 20.39 12.20 -34.56
N SER A 273 19.82 13.40 -34.53
CA SER A 273 18.38 13.61 -34.47
C SER A 273 17.61 13.07 -35.68
N THR A 274 18.28 12.79 -36.80
CA THR A 274 17.65 12.22 -38.01
C THR A 274 17.42 10.71 -37.89
N ARG A 275 18.08 10.04 -36.95
CA ARG A 275 17.98 8.58 -36.72
C ARG A 275 17.05 8.26 -35.55
N LYS A 276 16.37 7.11 -35.66
CA LYS A 276 15.54 6.55 -34.59
C LYS A 276 16.34 5.64 -33.67
N TYR A 277 16.28 5.89 -32.36
CA TYR A 277 16.99 5.10 -31.35
C TYR A 277 16.02 4.45 -30.35
N PRO A 278 16.32 3.26 -29.83
CA PRO A 278 15.61 2.69 -28.69
C PRO A 278 15.66 3.58 -27.45
N ILE A 279 14.74 3.35 -26.52
CA ILE A 279 14.81 3.89 -25.16
C ILE A 279 14.75 2.75 -24.14
N VAL A 280 15.58 2.87 -23.11
CA VAL A 280 15.68 1.92 -22.01
C VAL A 280 15.27 2.61 -20.71
N LEU A 281 14.12 2.21 -20.15
CA LEU A 281 13.66 2.60 -18.83
C LEU A 281 14.39 1.75 -17.78
N CYS A 282 15.34 2.36 -17.08
CA CYS A 282 16.18 1.74 -16.06
C CYS A 282 15.59 2.04 -14.68
N LEU A 283 14.88 1.06 -14.11
CA LEU A 283 14.24 1.19 -12.81
C LEU A 283 15.19 0.79 -11.70
N HIS A 284 15.29 1.62 -10.67
CA HIS A 284 16.19 1.39 -9.57
C HIS A 284 15.63 0.42 -8.51
N HIS A 285 16.51 -0.25 -7.77
CA HIS A 285 16.13 -1.07 -6.62
C HIS A 285 15.66 -0.22 -5.43
N GLY A 286 14.99 -0.84 -4.44
CA GLY A 286 14.33 -0.09 -3.35
C GLY A 286 15.27 0.72 -2.44
N GLY A 287 16.56 0.41 -2.48
CA GLY A 287 17.55 1.03 -1.60
C GLY A 287 17.98 2.43 -2.03
N VAL A 288 17.54 2.98 -3.17
CA VAL A 288 17.96 4.29 -3.70
C VAL A 288 16.80 5.26 -4.01
N HIS A 289 15.64 5.03 -3.38
CA HIS A 289 14.56 6.02 -3.38
C HIS A 289 15.05 7.36 -2.83
N GLY A 290 14.53 8.46 -3.37
CA GLY A 290 14.96 9.79 -2.95
C GLY A 290 14.57 10.90 -3.92
N ARG A 291 15.13 12.09 -3.65
CA ARG A 291 14.99 13.30 -4.47
C ARG A 291 16.34 13.92 -4.85
N ASP A 292 17.44 13.24 -4.53
CA ASP A 292 18.80 13.73 -4.80
C ASP A 292 19.17 13.72 -6.29
N ASN A 293 18.40 12.97 -7.08
CA ASN A 293 18.58 12.79 -8.52
C ASN A 293 19.99 12.28 -8.87
N ALA A 294 20.62 11.44 -8.07
CA ALA A 294 21.91 10.81 -8.39
C ALA A 294 21.97 9.31 -8.05
N ALA A 295 21.53 8.91 -6.86
CA ALA A 295 21.64 7.55 -6.35
C ALA A 295 20.93 6.50 -7.24
N GLN A 296 19.85 6.89 -7.92
CA GLN A 296 19.10 6.01 -8.82
C GLN A 296 19.94 5.49 -9.99
N VAL A 297 20.96 6.25 -10.41
CA VAL A 297 21.84 5.82 -11.49
C VAL A 297 22.63 4.60 -11.05
N GLN A 298 23.28 4.65 -9.89
CA GLN A 298 24.01 3.49 -9.36
C GLN A 298 23.09 2.31 -9.06
N GLY A 299 21.90 2.57 -8.50
CA GLY A 299 20.97 1.51 -8.11
C GLY A 299 20.16 0.91 -9.27
N SER A 300 20.57 1.11 -10.52
CA SER A 300 19.92 0.54 -11.71
C SER A 300 20.95 -0.11 -12.64
N TYR A 301 20.50 -0.67 -13.77
CA TYR A 301 21.39 -1.18 -14.82
C TYR A 301 21.95 -0.09 -15.76
N ALA A 302 21.57 1.17 -15.56
CA ALA A 302 22.06 2.29 -16.37
C ALA A 302 23.60 2.40 -16.44
N PRO A 303 24.38 2.16 -15.35
CA PRO A 303 25.83 2.21 -15.39
C PRO A 303 26.44 1.17 -16.32
N VAL A 304 25.86 -0.04 -16.33
CA VAL A 304 26.30 -1.13 -17.21
C VAL A 304 26.06 -0.74 -18.66
N LEU A 305 24.86 -0.26 -18.99
CA LEU A 305 24.50 0.18 -20.33
C LEU A 305 25.27 1.43 -20.78
N ALA A 306 25.67 2.28 -19.84
CA ALA A 306 26.45 3.49 -20.11
C ALA A 306 27.93 3.20 -20.41
N ASN A 307 28.44 2.00 -20.14
CA ASN A 307 29.81 1.63 -20.50
C ASN A 307 30.04 1.79 -22.01
N TYR A 308 31.27 2.15 -22.39
CA TYR A 308 31.59 2.54 -23.76
C TYR A 308 31.19 1.49 -24.79
N ASP A 309 31.52 0.21 -24.55
CA ASP A 309 31.20 -0.88 -25.47
C ASP A 309 29.68 -1.05 -25.66
N ASN A 310 28.91 -0.98 -24.57
CA ASN A 310 27.45 -1.05 -24.65
C ASN A 310 26.86 0.16 -25.39
N ARG A 311 27.33 1.37 -25.11
CA ARG A 311 26.85 2.57 -25.82
C ARG A 311 27.20 2.57 -27.31
N ARG A 312 28.36 2.02 -27.66
CA ARG A 312 28.83 1.91 -29.04
C ARG A 312 28.07 0.82 -29.81
N ASN A 313 27.91 -0.36 -29.22
CA ASN A 313 27.26 -1.50 -29.86
C ASN A 313 25.73 -1.37 -29.86
N HIS A 314 25.18 -0.67 -28.87
CA HIS A 314 23.75 -0.53 -28.62
C HIS A 314 23.38 0.94 -28.35
N PRO A 315 23.49 1.83 -29.34
CA PRO A 315 23.15 3.24 -29.15
C PRO A 315 21.66 3.38 -28.82
N ALA A 316 21.35 3.91 -27.63
CA ALA A 316 20.00 4.08 -27.12
C ALA A 316 19.92 5.22 -26.10
N PHE A 317 18.72 5.72 -25.86
CA PHE A 317 18.43 6.57 -24.71
C PHE A 317 18.36 5.72 -23.44
N LEU A 318 19.00 6.16 -22.36
CA LEU A 318 18.86 5.57 -21.03
C LEU A 318 18.09 6.55 -20.16
N LEU A 319 16.88 6.17 -19.75
CA LEU A 319 16.00 6.93 -18.88
C LEU A 319 16.04 6.32 -17.48
N VAL A 320 16.46 7.11 -16.49
CA VAL A 320 16.64 6.66 -15.10
C VAL A 320 15.84 7.58 -14.16
N PRO A 321 14.52 7.34 -14.00
CA PRO A 321 13.72 8.08 -13.03
C PRO A 321 14.10 7.70 -11.60
N GLN A 322 13.86 8.59 -10.65
CA GLN A 322 14.00 8.32 -9.23
C GLN A 322 12.63 8.40 -8.56
N CYS A 323 12.19 7.28 -7.99
CA CYS A 323 11.01 7.22 -7.16
C CYS A 323 11.34 7.78 -5.76
N GLU A 324 10.41 8.53 -5.17
CA GLU A 324 10.59 9.13 -3.85
C GLU A 324 10.51 8.08 -2.74
N VAL A 325 11.11 8.37 -1.57
CA VAL A 325 10.97 7.50 -0.40
C VAL A 325 9.49 7.38 -0.01
N GLY A 326 9.04 6.17 0.30
CA GLY A 326 7.64 5.90 0.65
C GLY A 326 6.69 5.73 -0.53
N ALA A 327 7.15 6.04 -1.75
CA ALA A 327 6.47 5.69 -2.99
C ALA A 327 7.11 4.44 -3.62
N GLY A 328 6.42 3.85 -4.60
CA GLY A 328 6.92 2.74 -5.40
C GLY A 328 6.53 2.83 -6.87
N TRP A 329 7.19 2.04 -7.72
CA TRP A 329 6.89 1.98 -9.15
C TRP A 329 5.47 1.53 -9.50
N MET A 330 4.79 0.89 -8.54
CA MET A 330 3.43 0.40 -8.67
C MET A 330 2.40 1.38 -8.08
N ASP A 331 2.83 2.56 -7.64
CA ASP A 331 1.90 3.60 -7.22
C ASP A 331 1.32 4.30 -8.45
N PRO A 332 -0.01 4.46 -8.55
CA PRO A 332 -0.68 5.01 -9.74
C PRO A 332 -0.13 6.37 -10.20
N GLU A 333 0.21 7.24 -9.25
CA GLU A 333 0.74 8.57 -9.52
C GLU A 333 2.16 8.49 -10.15
N VAL A 334 2.99 7.57 -9.65
CA VAL A 334 4.35 7.33 -10.15
C VAL A 334 4.31 6.67 -11.54
N ASP A 335 3.46 5.66 -11.70
CA ASP A 335 3.22 4.98 -12.98
C ASP A 335 2.79 5.99 -14.07
N ALA A 336 1.76 6.79 -13.77
CA ALA A 336 1.27 7.82 -14.67
C ALA A 336 2.37 8.84 -15.01
N ALA A 337 3.13 9.32 -14.01
CA ALA A 337 4.22 10.26 -14.23
C ALA A 337 5.33 9.69 -15.12
N VAL A 338 5.71 8.41 -14.96
CA VAL A 338 6.69 7.74 -15.83
C VAL A 338 6.16 7.64 -17.27
N MET A 339 4.90 7.26 -17.44
CA MET A 339 4.29 7.13 -18.77
C MET A 339 4.14 8.49 -19.48
N GLU A 340 3.75 9.54 -18.76
CA GLU A 340 3.72 10.91 -19.29
C GLU A 340 5.12 11.41 -19.66
N LEU A 341 6.12 11.12 -18.82
CA LEU A 341 7.52 11.45 -19.09
C LEU A 341 8.00 10.76 -20.37
N MET A 342 7.78 9.45 -20.52
CA MET A 342 8.13 8.73 -21.75
C MET A 342 7.48 9.35 -22.99
N ALA A 343 6.18 9.65 -22.94
CA ALA A 343 5.47 10.29 -24.03
C ALA A 343 5.99 11.70 -24.34
N SER A 344 6.46 12.44 -23.33
CA SER A 344 7.09 13.76 -23.52
C SER A 344 8.44 13.66 -24.23
N LEU A 345 9.27 12.67 -23.86
CA LEU A 345 10.58 12.44 -24.47
C LEU A 345 10.44 11.99 -25.93
N GLU A 346 9.41 11.21 -26.26
CA GLU A 346 9.09 10.80 -27.63
C GLU A 346 8.65 11.95 -28.54
N LYS A 347 8.13 13.03 -27.97
CA LYS A 347 7.86 14.27 -28.72
C LYS A 347 9.12 15.10 -28.92
N GLN A 348 10.04 15.04 -27.96
CA GLN A 348 11.26 15.84 -27.95
C GLN A 348 12.38 15.20 -28.79
N TYR A 349 12.46 13.88 -28.82
CA TYR A 349 13.53 13.11 -29.44
C TYR A 349 12.99 12.09 -30.45
N ASN A 350 13.82 11.72 -31.43
CA ASN A 350 13.47 10.72 -32.43
C ASN A 350 13.62 9.30 -31.84
N ILE A 351 12.74 8.95 -30.91
CA ILE A 351 12.71 7.65 -30.22
C ILE A 351 11.96 6.63 -31.10
N ASP A 352 12.51 5.43 -31.20
CA ASP A 352 11.85 4.30 -31.83
C ASP A 352 10.83 3.66 -30.86
N THR A 353 9.56 4.01 -31.06
CA THR A 353 8.45 3.53 -30.23
C THR A 353 8.23 2.02 -30.31
N LEU A 354 8.80 1.33 -31.28
CA LEU A 354 8.76 -0.14 -31.38
C LEU A 354 9.90 -0.82 -30.61
N ARG A 355 10.82 -0.04 -30.06
CA ARG A 355 11.99 -0.51 -29.30
C ARG A 355 12.10 0.24 -27.97
N ARG A 356 11.05 0.13 -27.17
CA ARG A 356 11.03 0.54 -25.76
C ARG A 356 11.32 -0.65 -24.88
N TYR A 357 12.27 -0.51 -23.98
CA TYR A 357 12.67 -1.58 -23.06
C TYR A 357 12.53 -1.11 -21.61
N VAL A 358 12.25 -2.05 -20.71
CA VAL A 358 12.22 -1.80 -19.26
C VAL A 358 13.03 -2.86 -18.52
N LEU A 359 13.83 -2.45 -17.55
CA LEU A 359 14.56 -3.38 -16.70
C LEU A 359 14.82 -2.79 -15.32
N GLY A 360 14.98 -3.67 -14.34
CA GLY A 360 15.32 -3.30 -12.98
C GLY A 360 15.46 -4.51 -12.05
N GLU A 361 16.02 -4.25 -10.88
CA GLU A 361 16.30 -5.24 -9.85
C GLU A 361 15.51 -4.94 -8.58
N SER A 362 15.04 -5.99 -7.89
CA SER A 362 14.29 -5.87 -6.63
C SER A 362 13.04 -4.99 -6.84
N GLY A 363 12.95 -3.83 -6.17
CA GLY A 363 11.93 -2.82 -6.46
C GLY A 363 11.79 -2.50 -7.95
N GLY A 364 12.89 -2.32 -8.69
CA GLY A 364 12.85 -2.12 -10.14
C GLY A 364 12.45 -3.37 -10.93
N GLY A 365 12.63 -4.56 -10.36
CA GLY A 365 12.12 -5.83 -10.90
C GLY A 365 10.60 -5.92 -10.78
N TYR A 366 10.04 -5.55 -9.62
CA TYR A 366 8.59 -5.36 -9.46
C TYR A 366 8.05 -4.32 -10.44
N GLY A 367 8.72 -3.17 -10.55
CA GLY A 367 8.37 -2.14 -11.53
C GLY A 367 8.40 -2.66 -12.97
N SER A 368 9.41 -3.47 -13.33
CA SER A 368 9.50 -4.03 -14.68
C SER A 368 8.32 -4.95 -15.00
N TRP A 369 7.92 -5.82 -14.07
CA TRP A 369 6.70 -6.63 -14.20
C TRP A 369 5.44 -5.77 -14.27
N HIS A 370 5.35 -4.73 -13.44
CA HIS A 370 4.22 -3.82 -13.39
C HIS A 370 4.00 -3.10 -14.72
N PHE A 371 5.03 -2.46 -15.26
CA PHE A 371 4.91 -1.65 -16.48
C PHE A 371 4.51 -2.49 -17.70
N ILE A 372 5.03 -3.72 -17.84
CA ILE A 372 4.65 -4.58 -18.97
C ILE A 372 3.26 -5.22 -18.80
N GLY A 373 2.77 -5.37 -17.57
CA GLY A 373 1.44 -5.91 -17.29
C GLY A 373 0.32 -4.89 -17.40
N ASN A 374 0.58 -3.65 -16.98
CA ASN A 374 -0.43 -2.57 -16.94
C ASN A 374 -0.44 -1.70 -18.21
N HIS A 375 0.62 -1.72 -19.02
CA HIS A 375 0.69 -0.98 -20.29
C HIS A 375 0.90 -1.93 -21.47
N PRO A 376 -0.09 -2.79 -21.81
CA PRO A 376 0.03 -3.73 -22.92
C PRO A 376 0.38 -3.00 -24.22
N GLY A 377 1.36 -3.54 -24.93
CA GLY A 377 1.89 -2.94 -26.15
C GLY A 377 2.87 -1.79 -25.93
N MET A 378 3.12 -1.28 -24.72
CA MET A 378 4.08 -0.19 -24.57
C MET A 378 5.53 -0.64 -24.85
N PHE A 379 5.93 -1.77 -24.30
CA PHE A 379 7.30 -2.26 -24.30
C PHE A 379 7.50 -3.41 -25.29
N ALA A 380 8.66 -3.43 -25.95
CA ALA A 380 9.08 -4.54 -26.81
C ALA A 380 9.76 -5.66 -26.01
N ALA A 381 10.45 -5.31 -24.92
CA ALA A 381 11.16 -6.26 -24.10
C ALA A 381 11.30 -5.81 -22.65
N ALA A 382 11.46 -6.79 -21.76
CA ALA A 382 11.75 -6.54 -20.35
C ALA A 382 12.77 -7.51 -19.75
N ILE A 383 13.55 -7.01 -18.79
CA ILE A 383 14.44 -7.79 -17.92
C ILE A 383 14.05 -7.53 -16.45
N PRO A 384 13.07 -8.27 -15.89
CA PRO A 384 12.76 -8.23 -14.47
C PRO A 384 13.73 -9.09 -13.66
N VAL A 385 14.37 -8.51 -12.64
CA VAL A 385 15.35 -9.21 -11.78
C VAL A 385 14.89 -9.20 -10.32
N CYS A 386 14.83 -10.37 -9.68
CA CYS A 386 14.47 -10.56 -8.26
C CYS A 386 13.22 -9.78 -7.81
N GLY A 387 12.14 -9.85 -8.61
CA GLY A 387 10.85 -9.21 -8.33
C GLY A 387 9.65 -10.13 -8.55
N GLY A 388 8.45 -9.59 -8.30
CA GLY A 388 7.16 -10.24 -8.54
C GLY A 388 6.20 -9.34 -9.32
N GLY A 389 5.06 -9.88 -9.74
CA GLY A 389 4.02 -9.15 -10.47
C GLY A 389 2.65 -9.76 -10.27
N GLU A 390 1.63 -9.13 -10.86
CA GLU A 390 0.24 -9.62 -10.86
C GLU A 390 0.09 -10.73 -11.93
N GLU A 391 -0.08 -11.99 -11.48
CA GLU A 391 -0.18 -13.16 -12.36
C GLU A 391 -1.38 -13.06 -13.32
N GLU A 392 -2.44 -12.39 -12.89
CA GLU A 392 -3.67 -12.16 -13.65
C GLU A 392 -3.44 -11.30 -14.90
N LEU A 393 -2.38 -10.48 -14.91
CA LEU A 393 -2.01 -9.63 -16.04
C LEU A 393 -1.11 -10.35 -17.06
N ALA A 394 -0.83 -11.65 -16.89
CA ALA A 394 0.07 -12.38 -17.79
C ALA A 394 -0.35 -12.33 -19.27
N GLN A 395 -1.66 -12.28 -19.56
CA GLN A 395 -2.14 -12.13 -20.95
C GLN A 395 -1.78 -10.77 -21.57
N ASN A 396 -1.71 -9.70 -20.77
CA ASN A 396 -1.33 -8.37 -21.24
C ASN A 396 0.14 -8.32 -21.70
N MET A 397 0.95 -9.25 -21.20
CA MET A 397 2.38 -9.34 -21.47
C MET A 397 2.70 -10.25 -22.67
N ALA A 398 1.69 -10.75 -23.38
CA ALA A 398 1.87 -11.83 -24.35
C ALA A 398 2.84 -11.50 -25.49
N ASP A 399 2.86 -10.24 -25.93
CA ASP A 399 3.70 -9.74 -27.03
C ASP A 399 5.05 -9.18 -26.58
N VAL A 400 5.37 -9.25 -25.28
CA VAL A 400 6.62 -8.72 -24.72
C VAL A 400 7.68 -9.81 -24.67
N SER A 401 8.86 -9.53 -25.21
CA SER A 401 10.03 -10.41 -25.05
C SER A 401 10.59 -10.29 -23.64
N ILE A 402 10.47 -11.33 -22.83
CA ILE A 402 10.86 -11.31 -21.40
C ILE A 402 12.05 -12.23 -21.14
N TRP A 403 13.07 -11.73 -20.44
CA TRP A 403 14.13 -12.55 -19.84
C TRP A 403 14.24 -12.22 -18.35
N ALA A 404 13.61 -13.04 -17.51
CA ALA A 404 13.58 -12.86 -16.06
C ALA A 404 14.76 -13.56 -15.37
N PHE A 405 15.19 -13.04 -14.22
CA PHE A 405 16.31 -13.57 -13.44
C PHE A 405 15.99 -13.61 -11.94
N HIS A 406 16.51 -14.62 -11.23
CA HIS A 406 16.36 -14.72 -9.77
C HIS A 406 17.44 -15.60 -9.11
N GLY A 407 17.85 -15.29 -7.87
CA GLY A 407 18.65 -16.18 -7.03
C GLY A 407 17.78 -17.23 -6.34
N THR A 408 18.24 -18.47 -6.18
CA THR A 408 17.40 -19.51 -5.54
C THR A 408 17.32 -19.39 -4.03
N ASN A 409 18.28 -18.70 -3.40
CA ASN A 409 18.37 -18.48 -1.96
C ASN A 409 18.12 -17.00 -1.61
N ASP A 410 17.29 -16.33 -2.40
CA ASP A 410 16.88 -14.95 -2.12
C ASP A 410 15.96 -14.90 -0.89
N GLU A 411 16.47 -14.33 0.20
CA GLU A 411 15.76 -14.17 1.47
C GLU A 411 14.97 -12.85 1.55
N LEU A 412 15.21 -11.90 0.64
CA LEU A 412 14.51 -10.61 0.61
C LEU A 412 13.27 -10.67 -0.27
N VAL A 413 13.39 -11.31 -1.43
CA VAL A 413 12.27 -11.57 -2.34
C VAL A 413 12.29 -13.05 -2.69
N PRO A 414 11.41 -13.87 -2.11
CA PRO A 414 11.38 -15.30 -2.39
C PRO A 414 11.30 -15.61 -3.89
N VAL A 415 12.20 -16.48 -4.39
CA VAL A 415 12.26 -16.95 -5.80
C VAL A 415 10.91 -17.42 -6.36
N SER A 416 10.00 -17.86 -5.48
CA SER A 416 8.62 -18.23 -5.81
C SER A 416 7.85 -17.13 -6.57
N TYR A 417 8.13 -15.84 -6.33
CA TYR A 417 7.47 -14.73 -7.01
C TYR A 417 7.75 -14.71 -8.52
N SER A 418 9.01 -14.86 -8.93
CA SER A 418 9.36 -14.96 -10.35
C SER A 418 8.89 -16.29 -10.97
N ARG A 419 8.99 -17.41 -10.24
CA ARG A 419 8.46 -18.71 -10.71
C ARG A 419 6.95 -18.64 -11.02
N LYS A 420 6.17 -17.99 -10.15
CA LYS A 420 4.74 -17.75 -10.35
C LYS A 420 4.45 -16.96 -11.62
N MET A 421 5.11 -15.82 -11.82
CA MET A 421 4.96 -15.01 -13.04
C MET A 421 5.35 -15.76 -14.31
N VAL A 422 6.49 -16.46 -14.31
CA VAL A 422 6.94 -17.26 -15.45
C VAL A 422 5.94 -18.38 -15.77
N ASN A 423 5.36 -19.01 -14.75
CA ASN A 423 4.33 -20.03 -14.94
C ASN A 423 3.01 -19.43 -15.47
N ALA A 424 2.59 -18.26 -14.98
CA ALA A 424 1.41 -17.56 -15.47
C ALA A 424 1.55 -17.18 -16.96
N LEU A 425 2.71 -16.63 -17.35
CA LEU A 425 3.04 -16.33 -18.75
C LEU A 425 3.02 -17.56 -19.65
N ARG A 426 3.63 -18.66 -19.21
CA ARG A 426 3.59 -19.94 -19.95
C ARG A 426 2.16 -20.45 -20.13
N LYS A 427 1.32 -20.34 -19.09
CA LYS A 427 -0.11 -20.69 -19.16
C LYS A 427 -0.88 -19.77 -20.12
N ALA A 428 -0.51 -18.50 -20.22
CA ALA A 428 -1.07 -17.54 -21.16
C ALA A 428 -0.56 -17.72 -22.61
N GLY A 429 0.37 -18.65 -22.86
CA GLY A 429 0.90 -18.96 -24.19
C GLY A 429 2.22 -18.25 -24.54
N SER A 430 2.75 -17.41 -23.64
CA SER A 430 4.03 -16.74 -23.81
C SER A 430 5.21 -17.69 -23.58
N LYS A 431 6.38 -17.32 -24.10
CA LYS A 431 7.63 -18.08 -23.97
C LYS A 431 8.74 -17.24 -23.32
N PRO A 432 8.59 -16.82 -22.05
CA PRO A 432 9.62 -16.04 -21.37
C PRO A 432 10.89 -16.87 -21.21
N ARG A 433 12.05 -16.22 -21.38
CA ARG A 433 13.33 -16.74 -20.88
C ARG A 433 13.38 -16.53 -19.38
N TYR A 434 13.89 -17.53 -18.67
CA TYR A 434 14.03 -17.46 -17.21
C TYR A 434 15.32 -18.15 -16.78
N THR A 435 16.15 -17.42 -16.04
CA THR A 435 17.40 -17.91 -15.48
C THR A 435 17.32 -17.83 -13.96
N GLU A 436 17.49 -18.97 -13.29
CA GLU A 436 17.74 -19.01 -11.86
C GLU A 436 19.24 -19.23 -11.62
N PHE A 437 19.81 -18.49 -10.67
CA PHE A 437 21.20 -18.69 -10.23
C PHE A 437 21.21 -19.58 -8.98
N PRO A 438 21.64 -20.85 -9.08
CA PRO A 438 21.61 -21.77 -7.95
C PRO A 438 22.51 -21.31 -6.80
N GLY A 439 21.96 -21.29 -5.59
CA GLY A 439 22.64 -20.86 -4.38
C GLY A 439 22.86 -19.35 -4.24
N ALA A 440 22.52 -18.56 -5.26
CA ALA A 440 22.67 -17.11 -5.21
C ALA A 440 21.58 -16.47 -4.34
N ASP A 441 21.95 -15.36 -3.70
CA ASP A 441 21.10 -14.55 -2.83
C ASP A 441 20.31 -13.51 -3.64
N HIS A 442 19.88 -12.41 -2.99
CA HIS A 442 19.17 -11.31 -3.63
C HIS A 442 20.04 -10.50 -4.60
N TYR A 443 21.35 -10.40 -4.35
CA TYR A 443 22.25 -9.44 -4.99
C TYR A 443 22.91 -10.03 -6.24
N ILE A 444 22.09 -10.35 -7.24
CA ILE A 444 22.53 -11.02 -8.47
C ILE A 444 22.84 -10.07 -9.62
N GLY A 445 22.79 -8.75 -9.41
CA GLY A 445 22.90 -7.78 -10.50
C GLY A 445 24.15 -7.92 -11.35
N LYS A 446 25.29 -8.31 -10.76
CA LYS A 446 26.51 -8.60 -11.51
C LYS A 446 26.37 -9.86 -12.38
N GLN A 447 25.84 -10.95 -11.84
CA GLN A 447 25.61 -12.20 -12.57
C GLN A 447 24.66 -11.99 -13.76
N VAL A 448 23.63 -11.16 -13.58
CA VAL A 448 22.73 -10.75 -14.67
C VAL A 448 23.49 -9.95 -15.72
N ALA A 449 24.25 -8.93 -15.31
CA ALA A 449 25.00 -8.08 -16.24
C ALA A 449 26.06 -8.84 -17.05
N ASP A 450 26.65 -9.88 -16.45
CA ASP A 450 27.64 -10.76 -17.07
C ASP A 450 26.99 -11.91 -17.87
N THR A 451 25.66 -12.03 -17.89
CA THR A 451 24.97 -13.10 -18.62
C THR A 451 25.28 -13.00 -20.12
N PRO A 452 25.88 -14.04 -20.74
CA PRO A 452 26.29 -13.97 -22.13
C PRO A 452 25.14 -13.61 -23.09
N GLY A 453 25.35 -12.58 -23.90
CA GLY A 453 24.40 -12.14 -24.92
C GLY A 453 23.14 -11.45 -24.39
N ILE A 454 23.06 -11.10 -23.10
CA ILE A 454 21.87 -10.44 -22.53
C ILE A 454 21.58 -9.09 -23.20
N TRP A 455 22.62 -8.29 -23.46
CA TRP A 455 22.48 -6.97 -24.07
C TRP A 455 22.14 -7.08 -25.56
N ASP A 456 22.85 -7.93 -26.31
CA ASP A 456 22.50 -8.25 -27.70
C ASP A 456 21.04 -8.73 -27.82
N TRP A 457 20.63 -9.61 -26.90
CA TRP A 457 19.25 -10.10 -26.83
C TRP A 457 18.26 -8.97 -26.55
N LEU A 458 18.55 -8.04 -25.65
CA LEU A 458 17.64 -6.93 -25.36
C LEU A 458 17.46 -6.04 -26.59
N PHE A 459 18.57 -5.61 -27.19
CA PHE A 459 18.57 -4.62 -28.26
C PHE A 459 18.12 -5.15 -29.62
N MET A 460 18.08 -6.47 -29.82
CA MET A 460 17.48 -7.09 -31.01
C MET A 460 15.94 -7.18 -30.95
N GLN A 461 15.32 -6.98 -29.78
CA GLN A 461 13.87 -7.08 -29.66
C GLN A 461 13.18 -5.91 -30.34
N LYS A 462 12.02 -6.18 -30.95
CA LYS A 462 11.17 -5.15 -31.55
C LYS A 462 9.72 -5.62 -31.45
N ARG A 463 8.83 -4.72 -31.01
CA ARG A 463 7.39 -4.98 -30.98
C ARG A 463 6.89 -5.16 -32.42
N LYS A 464 5.94 -6.07 -32.63
CA LYS A 464 5.24 -6.21 -33.92
C LYS A 464 4.29 -5.02 -34.10
N ASP A 465 4.16 -4.53 -35.33
CA ASP A 465 3.28 -3.41 -35.68
C ASP A 465 1.80 -3.74 -35.52
#